data_AF-A0AAD9NWR4-F1
#
_entry.id   AF-A0AAD9NWR4-F1
#
_cell.length_a   1.000
_cell.length_b   1.000
_cell.length_c   1.000
_cell.angle_alpha   90.00
_cell.angle_beta   90.00
_cell.angle_gamma   90.00
#
_symmetry.space_group_name_H-M   'P 1'
#
loop_
_entity.id
_entity.type
_entity.pdbx_description
1 polymer ?
#
loop_
_entity_poly.entity_id
_entity_poly.type
_entity_poly.pdbx_seq_one_letter_code
_entity_poly.pdbx_strand_id
1 'polypeptide(L)'
;MKMRLTVKKVVKAFLVLILLIFLLPMLLEQLESHDKDHTRNSLRESNLVKKSLDGAELKEHPGKTEHGPISYLKVGTLGNYEPYINPKVGPGEEGEPVVLSQEERGEADRSVREYGFNMVASDKISMTRNIPDTRLDECRYWQYPAKLPTASVILVFHNEGWSTLVRTVHSVVNMSPPQLLHEVVMVDDFSDKEHLKGKLDAYMKKHFPKIVKIFRNSERLGLIGTRTLGAKYATGDVIVFLDAHCECNRNWLPPLLARIAYDRTIMTVPTIDGIDWNNFQYRPVYQGQHHFRGIFEWGFLYKESQVPQRELNRHQHHSEPYRAPTHAGGLFAINREYFFELGAYDPGLLIWGGENFELSFKIWQCGGSIEWVPCSRVGHVYRNHMPYGFGKVNPKIPIILVNYMRVVEVWLDDEFKEYFYTREPTIKGYDIGDITKQLQFKREHKCKSFKWFMENVAYEVFDKFPAPPPNVAWGEIRDTSGSQCWDTRGQHPGAGPVGLSGCHHYGGNQLLRLNVKGQLAVGERCLELIGNKIKVAVCQVDPTGHWSHDKESGIIEHTQMGQCIGKGSEAYSLDLVRCDRHDKKQKWTFVEIRSWK
;
A
#
# COMPACT_ATOMS: atom_id res chain seq x y z
N MET A 1 54.22 11.73 -35.15
CA MET A 1 53.21 11.96 -34.09
C MET A 1 52.57 10.66 -33.57
N LYS A 2 53.31 9.54 -33.44
CA LYS A 2 52.81 8.27 -32.84
C LYS A 2 53.57 7.84 -31.57
N MET A 3 54.74 8.42 -31.28
CA MET A 3 55.56 8.06 -30.11
C MET A 3 55.18 8.83 -28.83
N ARG A 4 54.56 10.01 -28.93
CA ARG A 4 54.11 10.83 -27.77
C ARG A 4 52.81 10.33 -27.12
N LEU A 5 52.02 9.49 -27.81
CA LEU A 5 50.74 9.00 -27.29
C LEU A 5 50.91 7.77 -26.37
N THR A 6 51.96 6.98 -26.58
CA THR A 6 52.26 5.76 -25.81
C THR A 6 52.84 6.10 -24.44
N VAL A 7 53.73 7.09 -24.35
CA VAL A 7 54.34 7.53 -23.08
C VAL A 7 53.30 8.11 -22.11
N LYS A 8 52.33 8.89 -22.61
CA LYS A 8 51.24 9.44 -21.76
C LYS A 8 50.32 8.36 -21.18
N LYS A 9 50.09 7.25 -21.89
CA LYS A 9 49.28 6.13 -21.38
C LYS A 9 50.03 5.32 -20.32
N VAL A 10 51.33 5.11 -20.50
CA VAL A 10 52.18 4.40 -19.53
C VAL A 10 52.32 5.20 -18.23
N VAL A 11 52.53 6.52 -18.31
CA VAL A 11 52.63 7.39 -17.13
C VAL A 11 51.30 7.43 -16.36
N LYS A 12 50.15 7.45 -17.05
CA LYS A 12 48.84 7.42 -16.40
C LYS A 12 48.56 6.09 -15.68
N ALA A 13 48.94 4.96 -16.29
CA ALA A 13 48.81 3.65 -15.67
C ALA A 13 49.72 3.50 -14.43
N PHE A 14 50.93 4.06 -14.49
CA PHE A 14 51.88 4.03 -13.37
C PHE A 14 51.40 4.89 -12.17
N LEU A 15 50.80 6.05 -12.44
CA LEU A 15 50.20 6.91 -11.39
C LEU A 15 48.99 6.27 -10.70
N VAL A 16 48.14 5.54 -11.44
CA VAL A 16 46.99 4.82 -10.87
C VAL A 16 47.45 3.65 -10.00
N LEU A 17 48.51 2.95 -10.41
CA LEU A 17 49.08 1.84 -9.63
C LEU A 17 49.70 2.34 -8.31
N ILE A 18 50.38 3.50 -8.33
CA ILE A 18 50.91 4.14 -7.13
C ILE A 18 49.77 4.56 -6.19
N LEU A 19 48.68 5.15 -6.71
CA LEU A 19 47.53 5.51 -5.87
C LEU A 19 46.91 4.28 -5.17
N LEU A 20 46.80 3.15 -5.87
CA LEU A 20 46.24 1.91 -5.30
C LEU A 20 47.15 1.29 -4.23
N ILE A 21 48.48 1.37 -4.39
CA ILE A 21 49.42 0.81 -3.42
C ILE A 21 49.41 1.60 -2.10
N PHE A 22 49.17 2.92 -2.15
CA PHE A 22 49.21 3.77 -0.96
C PHE A 22 47.85 4.01 -0.28
N LEU A 23 46.73 4.00 -1.01
CA LEU A 23 45.41 4.28 -0.44
C LEU A 23 44.68 3.04 0.10
N LEU A 24 44.95 1.85 -0.45
CA LEU A 24 44.29 0.61 -0.02
C LEU A 24 44.67 0.19 1.43
N PRO A 25 45.93 0.32 1.88
CA PRO A 25 46.32 -0.01 3.25
C PRO A 25 45.68 0.93 4.30
N MET A 26 45.56 2.23 3.99
CA MET A 26 44.88 3.20 4.90
C MET A 26 43.39 2.91 5.05
N LEU A 27 42.73 2.43 3.99
CA LEU A 27 41.31 2.07 4.04
C LEU A 27 41.07 0.79 4.88
N LEU A 28 42.02 -0.15 4.85
CA LEU A 28 41.97 -1.38 5.65
C LEU A 28 42.22 -1.12 7.14
N GLU A 29 43.13 -0.21 7.49
CA GLU A 29 43.36 0.21 8.89
C GLU A 29 42.14 0.93 9.51
N GLN A 30 41.39 1.71 8.72
CA GLN A 30 40.16 2.36 9.19
C GLN A 30 39.03 1.35 9.45
N LEU A 31 38.94 0.27 8.67
CA LEU A 31 37.94 -0.79 8.86
C LEU A 31 38.21 -1.65 10.11
N GLU A 32 39.47 -1.94 10.44
CA GLU A 32 39.83 -2.72 11.64
C GLU A 32 39.67 -1.94 12.96
N SER A 33 39.78 -0.60 12.94
CA SER A 33 39.56 0.23 14.14
C SER A 33 38.08 0.40 14.49
N HIS A 34 37.19 0.38 13.49
CA HIS A 34 35.75 0.57 13.68
C HIS A 34 35.05 -0.67 14.27
N ASP A 35 35.63 -1.86 14.09
CA ASP A 35 35.08 -3.14 14.57
C ASP A 35 35.36 -3.37 16.07
N LYS A 36 36.47 -2.82 16.59
CA LYS A 36 36.87 -2.99 18.00
C LYS A 36 36.09 -2.11 18.99
N ASP A 37 35.53 -0.99 18.55
CA ASP A 37 34.72 -0.09 19.40
C ASP A 37 33.25 -0.57 19.52
N HIS A 38 32.75 -1.28 18.50
CA HIS A 38 31.38 -1.83 18.50
C HIS A 38 31.22 -3.02 19.46
N THR A 39 32.27 -3.81 19.67
CA THR A 39 32.25 -4.99 20.57
C THR A 39 32.27 -4.61 22.06
N ARG A 40 32.73 -3.40 22.41
CA ARG A 40 32.87 -2.97 23.82
C ARG A 40 31.61 -2.33 24.40
N ASN A 41 30.74 -1.75 23.55
CA ASN A 41 29.47 -1.15 23.96
C ASN A 41 28.31 -2.16 24.09
N SER A 42 28.30 -3.25 23.31
CA SER A 42 27.23 -4.26 23.39
C SER A 42 27.23 -5.10 24.68
N LEU A 43 28.38 -5.20 25.36
CA LEU A 43 28.54 -5.89 26.64
C LEU A 43 28.08 -5.07 27.86
N ARG A 44 27.84 -3.76 27.69
CA ARG A 44 27.41 -2.87 28.79
C ARG A 44 25.89 -2.66 28.83
N GLU A 45 25.20 -2.76 27.69
CA GLU A 45 23.74 -2.64 27.60
C GLU A 45 22.98 -3.93 27.97
N SER A 46 23.61 -5.10 27.82
CA SER A 46 23.00 -6.40 28.16
C SER A 46 22.79 -6.63 29.67
N ASN A 47 23.45 -5.84 30.53
CA ASN A 47 23.33 -5.95 31.99
C ASN A 47 22.36 -4.95 32.64
N LEU A 48 21.74 -4.03 31.87
CA LEU A 48 20.76 -3.06 32.38
C LEU A 48 19.30 -3.40 32.04
N VAL A 49 19.06 -4.34 31.11
CA VAL A 49 17.70 -4.74 30.68
C VAL A 49 17.10 -5.87 31.54
N LYS A 50 17.87 -6.44 32.48
CA LYS A 50 17.46 -7.62 33.27
C LYS A 50 16.73 -7.31 34.59
N LYS A 51 16.21 -6.10 34.79
CA LYS A 51 15.60 -5.72 36.08
C LYS A 51 14.45 -4.73 35.95
N SER A 52 13.37 -5.09 35.24
CA SER A 52 12.08 -4.39 35.30
C SER A 52 10.96 -5.13 34.54
N LEU A 53 10.65 -6.36 34.94
CA LEU A 53 9.40 -7.02 34.51
C LEU A 53 8.94 -7.96 35.62
N ASP A 54 8.21 -7.42 36.60
CA ASP A 54 7.34 -8.21 37.48
C ASP A 54 6.11 -7.39 37.84
N GLY A 55 4.93 -8.00 37.69
CA GLY A 55 3.72 -7.64 38.43
C GLY A 55 2.62 -6.88 37.68
N ALA A 56 1.84 -7.57 36.85
CA ALA A 56 0.40 -7.29 36.67
C ALA A 56 -0.31 -8.53 36.11
N GLU A 57 -0.98 -9.28 36.99
CA GLU A 57 -1.86 -10.39 36.62
C GLU A 57 -3.07 -9.88 35.82
N LEU A 58 -3.18 -10.35 34.58
CA LEU A 58 -4.32 -10.14 33.69
C LEU A 58 -5.34 -11.27 33.91
N LYS A 59 -6.57 -10.92 34.30
CA LYS A 59 -7.70 -11.86 34.26
C LYS A 59 -8.09 -12.18 32.80
N GLU A 60 -8.13 -13.48 32.51
CA GLU A 60 -8.26 -14.11 31.19
C GLU A 60 -9.55 -13.73 30.42
N HIS A 61 -9.36 -13.38 29.14
CA HIS A 61 -10.33 -13.64 28.08
C HIS A 61 -10.08 -15.06 27.53
N PRO A 62 -11.10 -15.74 26.95
CA PRO A 62 -11.07 -17.18 26.77
C PRO A 62 -9.87 -17.62 25.91
N GLY A 63 -8.97 -18.38 26.56
CA GLY A 63 -7.91 -19.22 26.00
C GLY A 63 -7.17 -18.71 24.76
N LYS A 64 -5.90 -18.30 24.94
CA LYS A 64 -4.90 -18.54 23.88
C LYS A 64 -4.97 -20.03 23.55
N THR A 65 -5.46 -20.38 22.37
CA THR A 65 -5.46 -21.76 21.91
C THR A 65 -4.03 -22.28 21.89
N GLU A 66 -3.82 -23.51 22.36
CA GLU A 66 -2.57 -24.24 22.14
C GLU A 66 -2.22 -24.15 20.64
N HIS A 67 -1.02 -23.67 20.34
CA HIS A 67 -0.60 -23.45 18.95
C HIS A 67 -0.70 -24.74 18.13
N GLY A 68 -1.24 -24.63 16.92
CA GLY A 68 -1.47 -25.76 16.01
C GLY A 68 -0.20 -26.32 15.36
N PRO A 69 -0.33 -27.25 14.42
CA PRO A 69 0.80 -27.91 13.78
C PRO A 69 1.68 -26.90 13.00
N ILE A 70 3.00 -27.13 13.01
CA ILE A 70 4.00 -26.19 12.49
C ILE A 70 4.57 -26.71 11.16
N SER A 71 4.70 -25.82 10.17
CA SER A 71 5.42 -26.09 8.92
C SER A 71 6.94 -26.07 9.17
N TYR A 72 7.70 -26.88 8.44
CA TYR A 72 9.16 -26.90 8.57
C TYR A 72 9.85 -27.01 7.21
N LEU A 73 11.04 -26.44 7.11
CA LEU A 73 11.86 -26.50 5.89
C LEU A 73 12.67 -27.81 5.87
N LYS A 74 12.58 -28.57 4.78
CA LYS A 74 13.37 -29.80 4.58
C LYS A 74 14.17 -29.72 3.28
N VAL A 75 15.33 -29.06 3.34
CA VAL A 75 16.21 -28.86 2.18
C VAL A 75 16.52 -30.18 1.47
N GLY A 76 16.40 -30.19 0.14
CA GLY A 76 16.65 -31.37 -0.70
C GLY A 76 15.47 -32.33 -0.84
N THR A 77 14.35 -32.12 -0.12
CA THR A 77 13.10 -32.84 -0.33
C THR A 77 12.01 -31.87 -0.78
N LEU A 78 11.40 -32.11 -1.94
CA LEU A 78 10.29 -31.27 -2.42
C LEU A 78 9.15 -31.23 -1.40
N GLY A 79 8.52 -30.07 -1.28
CA GLY A 79 7.37 -29.82 -0.44
C GLY A 79 6.21 -30.72 -0.80
N ASN A 80 5.45 -31.15 0.20
CA ASN A 80 4.30 -32.05 0.07
C ASN A 80 3.11 -31.46 -0.72
N TYR A 81 3.19 -30.20 -1.14
CA TYR A 81 2.19 -29.51 -1.95
C TYR A 81 2.76 -28.88 -3.24
N GLU A 82 4.00 -29.19 -3.62
CA GLU A 82 4.57 -28.65 -4.86
C GLU A 82 3.87 -29.25 -6.10
N PRO A 83 3.25 -28.42 -6.95
CA PRO A 83 2.53 -28.91 -8.13
C PRO A 83 3.50 -29.24 -9.27
N TYR A 84 3.13 -30.23 -10.08
CA TYR A 84 3.79 -30.49 -11.36
C TYR A 84 3.18 -29.60 -12.46
N ILE A 85 4.02 -28.83 -13.16
CA ILE A 85 3.59 -27.93 -14.23
C ILE A 85 4.12 -28.44 -15.57
N ASN A 86 3.20 -28.74 -16.49
CA ASN A 86 3.55 -29.08 -17.85
C ASN A 86 3.87 -27.81 -18.65
N PRO A 87 5.02 -27.76 -19.37
CA PRO A 87 5.33 -26.65 -20.25
C PRO A 87 4.24 -26.45 -21.32
N LYS A 88 3.90 -25.19 -21.59
CA LYS A 88 2.97 -24.78 -22.64
C LYS A 88 3.65 -23.74 -23.53
N VAL A 89 3.15 -23.60 -24.74
CA VAL A 89 3.62 -22.61 -25.71
C VAL A 89 2.43 -21.81 -26.20
N GLY A 90 2.57 -20.49 -26.22
CA GLY A 90 1.52 -19.57 -26.62
C GLY A 90 1.82 -18.14 -26.18
N PRO A 91 0.99 -17.17 -26.61
CA PRO A 91 1.13 -15.79 -26.17
C PRO A 91 1.00 -15.67 -24.64
N GLY A 92 1.97 -15.04 -24.01
CA GLY A 92 1.98 -14.76 -22.58
C GLY A 92 2.23 -15.96 -21.66
N GLU A 93 2.58 -17.14 -22.21
CA GLU A 93 3.03 -18.29 -21.41
C GLU A 93 4.30 -17.95 -20.63
N GLU A 94 4.45 -18.54 -19.45
CA GLU A 94 5.51 -18.21 -18.47
C GLU A 94 5.57 -16.70 -18.12
N GLY A 95 4.46 -15.99 -18.33
CA GLY A 95 4.35 -14.57 -17.99
C GLY A 95 5.08 -13.62 -18.93
N GLU A 96 5.45 -14.05 -20.14
CA GLU A 96 6.09 -13.21 -21.16
C GLU A 96 5.15 -12.08 -21.66
N PRO A 97 5.69 -10.93 -22.13
CA PRO A 97 4.86 -9.84 -22.63
C PRO A 97 4.18 -10.22 -23.96
N VAL A 98 2.89 -9.92 -24.07
CA VAL A 98 2.16 -10.07 -25.34
C VAL A 98 2.50 -8.91 -26.27
N VAL A 99 2.92 -9.26 -27.49
CA VAL A 99 3.20 -8.28 -28.55
C VAL A 99 1.96 -8.12 -29.44
N LEU A 100 1.49 -6.89 -29.57
CA LEU A 100 0.38 -6.53 -30.44
C LEU A 100 0.85 -6.07 -31.82
N SER A 101 0.07 -6.36 -32.85
CA SER A 101 0.26 -5.82 -34.20
C SER A 101 -0.09 -4.32 -34.23
N GLN A 102 0.28 -3.63 -35.31
CA GLN A 102 -0.07 -2.22 -35.48
C GLN A 102 -1.58 -2.00 -35.62
N GLU A 103 -2.29 -2.95 -36.26
CA GLU A 103 -3.73 -2.91 -36.49
C GLU A 103 -4.54 -3.06 -35.19
N GLU A 104 -3.97 -3.75 -34.19
CA GLU A 104 -4.62 -4.01 -32.90
C GLU A 104 -4.58 -2.83 -31.93
N ARG A 105 -3.68 -1.86 -32.15
CA ARG A 105 -3.46 -0.73 -31.22
C ARG A 105 -4.71 0.10 -30.98
N GLY A 106 -5.52 0.33 -32.01
CA GLY A 106 -6.74 1.12 -31.89
C GLY A 106 -7.83 0.46 -31.04
N GLU A 107 -7.92 -0.89 -31.05
CA GLU A 107 -8.80 -1.64 -30.16
C GLU A 107 -8.21 -1.73 -28.75
N ALA A 108 -6.89 -1.93 -28.63
CA ALA A 108 -6.19 -1.91 -27.35
C ALA A 108 -6.45 -0.60 -26.60
N ASP A 109 -6.27 0.55 -27.23
CA ASP A 109 -6.52 1.86 -26.62
C ASP A 109 -7.99 2.05 -26.19
N ARG A 110 -8.94 1.52 -26.97
CA ARG A 110 -10.37 1.53 -26.60
C ARG A 110 -10.62 0.68 -25.36
N SER A 111 -10.08 -0.54 -25.33
CA SER A 111 -10.21 -1.43 -24.18
C SER A 111 -9.55 -0.87 -22.93
N VAL A 112 -8.41 -0.20 -23.04
CA VAL A 112 -7.73 0.44 -21.90
C VAL A 112 -8.62 1.53 -21.31
N ARG A 113 -9.28 2.36 -22.13
CA ARG A 113 -10.24 3.36 -21.64
C ARG A 113 -11.47 2.76 -20.95
N GLU A 114 -11.89 1.56 -21.36
CA GLU A 114 -13.10 0.92 -20.85
C GLU A 114 -12.86 0.07 -19.60
N TYR A 115 -11.70 -0.61 -19.52
CA TYR A 115 -11.39 -1.58 -18.46
C TYR A 115 -10.20 -1.15 -17.59
N GLY A 116 -9.46 -0.11 -17.97
CA GLY A 116 -8.21 0.29 -17.31
C GLY A 116 -7.01 -0.59 -17.66
N PHE A 117 -7.15 -1.55 -18.58
CA PHE A 117 -6.07 -2.41 -19.08
C PHE A 117 -6.41 -2.97 -20.47
N ASN A 118 -5.40 -3.53 -21.13
CA ASN A 118 -5.45 -3.95 -22.52
C ASN A 118 -6.12 -5.32 -22.70
N MET A 119 -7.42 -5.31 -23.01
CA MET A 119 -8.18 -6.54 -23.23
C MET A 119 -7.71 -7.31 -24.45
N VAL A 120 -7.20 -6.63 -25.49
CA VAL A 120 -6.70 -7.31 -26.70
C VAL A 120 -5.49 -8.18 -26.37
N ALA A 121 -4.59 -7.68 -25.54
CA ALA A 121 -3.48 -8.49 -25.04
C ALA A 121 -3.99 -9.66 -24.19
N SER A 122 -4.92 -9.41 -23.26
CA SER A 122 -5.49 -10.45 -22.40
C SER A 122 -6.19 -11.56 -23.19
N ASP A 123 -7.03 -11.20 -24.16
CA ASP A 123 -7.84 -12.14 -24.94
C ASP A 123 -7.00 -13.10 -25.80
N LYS A 124 -5.76 -12.74 -26.12
CA LYS A 124 -4.78 -13.60 -26.81
C LYS A 124 -4.14 -14.66 -25.92
N ILE A 125 -4.15 -14.45 -24.60
CA ILE A 125 -3.48 -15.32 -23.64
C ILE A 125 -4.43 -16.45 -23.26
N SER A 126 -3.91 -17.68 -23.15
CA SER A 126 -4.66 -18.82 -22.64
C SER A 126 -5.25 -18.57 -21.25
N MET A 127 -6.52 -18.94 -21.04
CA MET A 127 -7.15 -18.89 -19.70
C MET A 127 -6.44 -19.77 -18.66
N THR A 128 -5.60 -20.70 -19.13
CA THR A 128 -4.83 -21.63 -18.29
C THR A 128 -3.32 -21.47 -18.51
N ARG A 129 -2.86 -20.28 -18.92
CA ARG A 129 -1.42 -20.03 -19.12
C ARG A 129 -0.63 -20.38 -17.87
N ASN A 130 0.59 -20.84 -18.06
CA ASN A 130 1.56 -20.93 -16.99
C ASN A 130 2.13 -19.53 -16.68
N ILE A 131 2.50 -19.32 -15.43
CA ILE A 131 3.19 -18.11 -14.96
C ILE A 131 4.54 -18.51 -14.34
N PRO A 132 5.53 -17.61 -14.30
CA PRO A 132 6.86 -17.95 -13.82
C PRO A 132 6.80 -18.17 -12.30
N ASP A 133 7.61 -19.11 -11.80
CA ASP A 133 7.75 -19.31 -10.36
C ASP A 133 8.61 -18.19 -9.77
N THR A 134 7.96 -17.18 -9.18
CA THR A 134 8.59 -15.99 -8.61
C THR A 134 8.88 -16.13 -7.11
N ARG A 135 8.67 -17.32 -6.53
CA ARG A 135 8.96 -17.60 -5.12
C ARG A 135 10.47 -17.68 -4.87
N LEU A 136 10.85 -17.51 -3.60
CA LEU A 136 12.20 -17.88 -3.15
C LEU A 136 12.43 -19.38 -3.35
N ASP A 137 13.65 -19.79 -3.69
CA ASP A 137 13.96 -21.20 -3.98
C ASP A 137 13.61 -22.13 -2.81
N GLU A 138 13.81 -21.67 -1.57
CA GLU A 138 13.47 -22.44 -0.37
C GLU A 138 11.98 -22.73 -0.22
N CYS A 139 11.09 -21.95 -0.85
CA CYS A 139 9.65 -22.19 -0.83
C CYS A 139 9.26 -23.58 -1.34
N ARG A 140 10.07 -24.16 -2.22
CA ARG A 140 9.84 -25.49 -2.81
C ARG A 140 10.12 -26.65 -1.85
N TYR A 141 10.73 -26.39 -0.70
CA TYR A 141 11.16 -27.42 0.26
C TYR A 141 10.40 -27.37 1.59
N TRP A 142 9.43 -26.47 1.73
CA TRP A 142 8.59 -26.41 2.92
C TRP A 142 7.61 -27.58 2.97
N GLN A 143 7.56 -28.20 4.14
CA GLN A 143 6.61 -29.25 4.49
C GLN A 143 5.50 -28.63 5.33
N TYR A 144 4.26 -28.72 4.84
CA TYR A 144 3.07 -28.20 5.50
C TYR A 144 2.34 -29.33 6.26
N PRO A 145 1.57 -29.01 7.32
CA PRO A 145 0.74 -29.99 8.01
C PRO A 145 -0.16 -30.79 7.06
N ALA A 146 -0.32 -32.09 7.33
CA ALA A 146 -1.10 -32.97 6.45
C ALA A 146 -2.59 -32.63 6.41
N LYS A 147 -3.11 -32.03 7.50
CA LYS A 147 -4.49 -31.54 7.59
C LYS A 147 -4.47 -30.02 7.69
N LEU A 148 -4.96 -29.37 6.64
CA LEU A 148 -5.16 -27.93 6.58
C LEU A 148 -6.66 -27.63 6.51
N PRO A 149 -7.11 -26.43 6.95
CA PRO A 149 -8.49 -26.00 6.78
C PRO A 149 -8.87 -25.92 5.30
N THR A 150 -10.16 -26.03 5.01
CA THR A 150 -10.70 -25.80 3.67
C THR A 150 -10.87 -24.30 3.39
N ALA A 151 -10.78 -23.90 2.12
CA ALA A 151 -10.81 -22.50 1.71
C ALA A 151 -11.94 -22.22 0.71
N SER A 152 -12.73 -21.18 0.99
CA SER A 152 -13.63 -20.54 0.02
C SER A 152 -12.96 -19.30 -0.56
N VAL A 153 -12.67 -19.33 -1.87
CA VAL A 153 -12.10 -18.16 -2.56
C VAL A 153 -13.22 -17.26 -3.04
N ILE A 154 -13.25 -16.01 -2.57
CA ILE A 154 -14.28 -15.03 -2.87
C ILE A 154 -13.74 -14.05 -3.92
N LEU A 155 -14.42 -13.99 -5.06
CA LEU A 155 -14.12 -13.08 -6.17
C LEU A 155 -15.26 -12.06 -6.30
N VAL A 156 -15.00 -10.81 -5.90
CA VAL A 156 -15.93 -9.71 -6.15
C VAL A 156 -15.61 -9.10 -7.50
N PHE A 157 -16.62 -8.88 -8.33
CA PHE A 157 -16.43 -8.26 -9.64
C PHE A 157 -17.55 -7.28 -9.98
N HIS A 158 -17.18 -6.22 -10.70
CA HIS A 158 -18.10 -5.26 -11.28
C HIS A 158 -17.56 -4.90 -12.66
N ASN A 159 -18.29 -5.19 -13.73
CA ASN A 159 -17.94 -4.81 -15.10
C ASN A 159 -16.53 -5.24 -15.54
N GLU A 160 -16.07 -6.37 -15.02
CA GLU A 160 -14.75 -6.93 -15.30
C GLU A 160 -14.59 -7.42 -16.75
N GLY A 161 -13.36 -7.38 -17.26
CA GLY A 161 -13.01 -8.00 -18.53
C GLY A 161 -13.28 -9.51 -18.51
N TRP A 162 -13.81 -10.06 -19.62
CA TRP A 162 -14.15 -11.49 -19.68
C TRP A 162 -12.93 -12.38 -19.46
N SER A 163 -11.84 -12.16 -20.20
CA SER A 163 -10.66 -13.03 -20.15
C SER A 163 -9.91 -12.92 -18.83
N THR A 164 -9.81 -11.73 -18.22
CA THR A 164 -9.21 -11.57 -16.90
C THR A 164 -10.00 -12.30 -15.82
N LEU A 165 -11.32 -12.08 -15.73
CA LEU A 165 -12.18 -12.75 -14.75
C LEU A 165 -12.11 -14.27 -14.87
N VAL A 166 -12.27 -14.78 -16.10
CA VAL A 166 -12.27 -16.22 -16.34
C VAL A 166 -10.90 -16.83 -16.06
N ARG A 167 -9.80 -16.16 -16.44
CA ARG A 167 -8.44 -16.62 -16.15
C ARG A 167 -8.15 -16.65 -14.66
N THR A 168 -8.67 -15.70 -13.87
CA THR A 168 -8.57 -15.75 -12.40
C THR A 168 -9.26 -16.99 -11.83
N VAL A 169 -10.47 -17.32 -12.29
CA VAL A 169 -11.17 -18.55 -11.85
C VAL A 169 -10.36 -19.81 -12.21
N HIS A 170 -9.89 -19.91 -13.46
CA HIS A 170 -9.04 -21.02 -13.89
C HIS A 170 -7.76 -21.13 -13.07
N SER A 171 -7.11 -20.00 -12.81
CA SER A 171 -5.87 -19.94 -12.02
C SER A 171 -6.11 -20.41 -10.58
N VAL A 172 -7.17 -19.95 -9.92
CA VAL A 172 -7.55 -20.42 -8.58
C VAL A 172 -7.80 -21.92 -8.57
N VAL A 173 -8.61 -22.44 -9.51
CA VAL A 173 -8.98 -23.87 -9.53
C VAL A 173 -7.78 -24.75 -9.86
N ASN A 174 -6.95 -24.36 -10.83
CA ASN A 174 -5.83 -25.19 -11.30
C ASN A 174 -4.62 -25.15 -10.35
N MET A 175 -4.41 -24.05 -9.64
CA MET A 175 -3.24 -23.83 -8.79
C MET A 175 -3.50 -24.11 -7.30
N SER A 176 -4.72 -24.52 -6.95
CA SER A 176 -5.09 -24.90 -5.59
C SER A 176 -5.24 -26.42 -5.47
N PRO A 177 -4.71 -27.05 -4.41
CA PRO A 177 -4.95 -28.47 -4.17
C PRO A 177 -6.45 -28.78 -4.04
N PRO A 178 -7.00 -29.78 -4.77
CA PRO A 178 -8.45 -30.04 -4.80
C PRO A 178 -9.08 -30.32 -3.43
N GLN A 179 -8.31 -30.87 -2.50
CA GLN A 179 -8.77 -31.16 -1.13
C GLN A 179 -8.82 -29.92 -0.23
N LEU A 180 -8.20 -28.80 -0.64
CA LEU A 180 -8.18 -27.55 0.14
C LEU A 180 -9.15 -26.51 -0.43
N LEU A 181 -9.36 -26.50 -1.75
CA LEU A 181 -10.31 -25.57 -2.38
C LEU A 181 -11.74 -26.10 -2.24
N HIS A 182 -12.49 -25.53 -1.29
CA HIS A 182 -13.89 -25.90 -1.02
C HIS A 182 -14.83 -25.38 -2.13
N GLU A 183 -14.69 -24.10 -2.46
CA GLU A 183 -15.51 -23.43 -3.46
C GLU A 183 -14.89 -22.12 -3.92
N VAL A 184 -15.33 -21.64 -5.08
CA VAL A 184 -15.09 -20.28 -5.58
C VAL A 184 -16.44 -19.54 -5.57
N VAL A 185 -16.56 -18.55 -4.69
CA VAL A 185 -17.74 -17.70 -4.52
C VAL A 185 -17.54 -16.42 -5.34
N MET A 186 -18.16 -16.39 -6.52
CA MET A 186 -18.16 -15.21 -7.37
C MET A 186 -19.35 -14.31 -7.00
N VAL A 187 -19.12 -13.03 -6.75
CA VAL A 187 -20.18 -12.07 -6.38
C VAL A 187 -20.16 -10.88 -7.34
N ASP A 188 -21.21 -10.81 -8.17
CA ASP A 188 -21.46 -9.71 -9.12
C ASP A 188 -22.01 -8.50 -8.36
N ASP A 189 -21.20 -7.45 -8.23
CA ASP A 189 -21.61 -6.17 -7.65
C ASP A 189 -22.35 -5.31 -8.70
N PHE A 190 -23.47 -5.84 -9.18
CA PHE A 190 -24.39 -5.13 -10.06
C PHE A 190 -23.75 -4.65 -11.38
N SER A 191 -23.04 -5.54 -12.08
CA SER A 191 -22.49 -5.28 -13.43
C SER A 191 -23.60 -5.01 -14.44
N ASP A 192 -23.30 -4.25 -15.50
CA ASP A 192 -24.19 -4.01 -16.64
C ASP A 192 -23.69 -4.65 -17.95
N LYS A 193 -22.43 -5.09 -18.01
CA LYS A 193 -21.85 -5.73 -19.20
C LYS A 193 -22.48 -7.11 -19.45
N GLU A 194 -22.99 -7.30 -20.66
CA GLU A 194 -23.82 -8.47 -20.98
C GLU A 194 -23.05 -9.80 -20.95
N HIS A 195 -21.75 -9.79 -21.22
CA HIS A 195 -20.92 -10.99 -21.10
C HIS A 195 -20.82 -11.54 -19.67
N LEU A 196 -21.11 -10.71 -18.65
CA LEU A 196 -21.08 -11.10 -17.24
C LEU A 196 -22.41 -11.67 -16.74
N LYS A 197 -23.44 -11.72 -17.61
CA LYS A 197 -24.76 -12.26 -17.29
C LYS A 197 -24.83 -13.73 -17.70
N GLY A 198 -25.85 -14.14 -18.46
CA GLY A 198 -26.11 -15.55 -18.78
C GLY A 198 -24.93 -16.28 -19.43
N LYS A 199 -24.08 -15.57 -20.21
CA LYS A 199 -22.87 -16.15 -20.80
C LYS A 199 -21.88 -16.64 -19.73
N LEU A 200 -21.66 -15.87 -18.68
CA LEU A 200 -20.77 -16.23 -17.57
C LEU A 200 -21.35 -17.41 -16.78
N ASP A 201 -22.66 -17.39 -16.48
CA ASP A 201 -23.34 -18.49 -15.78
C ASP A 201 -23.19 -19.81 -16.54
N ALA A 202 -23.44 -19.79 -17.85
CA ALA A 202 -23.30 -20.96 -18.71
C ALA A 202 -21.86 -21.48 -18.77
N TYR A 203 -20.88 -20.57 -18.86
CA TYR A 203 -19.46 -20.95 -18.89
C TYR A 203 -19.03 -21.60 -17.57
N MET A 204 -19.34 -20.98 -16.43
CA MET A 204 -18.95 -21.52 -15.12
C MET A 204 -19.65 -22.84 -14.81
N LYS A 205 -20.93 -22.97 -15.17
CA LYS A 205 -21.66 -24.24 -15.04
C LYS A 205 -21.07 -25.35 -15.93
N LYS A 206 -20.59 -25.01 -17.12
CA LYS A 206 -19.98 -25.99 -18.04
C LYS A 206 -18.60 -26.45 -17.56
N HIS A 207 -17.76 -25.52 -17.11
CA HIS A 207 -16.35 -25.80 -16.79
C HIS A 207 -16.10 -26.16 -15.33
N PHE A 208 -16.91 -25.65 -14.40
CA PHE A 208 -16.71 -25.78 -12.96
C PHE A 208 -17.99 -26.10 -12.17
N PRO A 209 -18.83 -27.06 -12.62
CA PRO A 209 -20.19 -27.27 -12.09
C PRO A 209 -20.27 -27.57 -10.59
N LYS A 210 -19.18 -28.08 -9.98
CA LYS A 210 -19.16 -28.52 -8.59
C LYS A 210 -18.56 -27.50 -7.61
N ILE A 211 -17.79 -26.54 -8.12
CA ILE A 211 -16.90 -25.72 -7.28
C ILE A 211 -17.17 -24.22 -7.40
N VAL A 212 -17.64 -23.72 -8.54
CA VAL A 212 -17.95 -22.29 -8.73
C VAL A 212 -19.42 -22.01 -8.44
N LYS A 213 -19.69 -21.00 -7.61
CA LYS A 213 -21.02 -20.46 -7.35
C LYS A 213 -21.04 -18.96 -7.68
N ILE A 214 -22.07 -18.51 -8.38
CA ILE A 214 -22.26 -17.09 -8.74
C ILE A 214 -23.44 -16.54 -7.96
N PHE A 215 -23.21 -15.41 -7.29
CA PHE A 215 -24.23 -14.61 -6.61
C PHE A 215 -24.28 -13.22 -7.24
N ARG A 216 -25.46 -12.60 -7.29
CA ARG A 216 -25.65 -11.30 -7.92
C ARG A 216 -26.35 -10.35 -6.97
N ASN A 217 -25.75 -9.19 -6.73
CA ASN A 217 -26.39 -8.13 -5.96
C ASN A 217 -27.53 -7.51 -6.78
N SER A 218 -28.61 -7.14 -6.09
CA SER A 218 -29.73 -6.39 -6.69
C SER A 218 -29.44 -4.91 -6.88
N GLU A 219 -28.39 -4.40 -6.24
CA GLU A 219 -27.91 -3.02 -6.34
C GLU A 219 -26.38 -2.98 -6.15
N ARG A 220 -25.76 -1.85 -6.49
CA ARG A 220 -24.32 -1.68 -6.34
C ARG A 220 -23.96 -1.34 -4.89
N LEU A 221 -23.43 -2.32 -4.17
CA LEU A 221 -22.98 -2.19 -2.77
C LEU A 221 -21.52 -1.72 -2.68
N GLY A 222 -20.76 -1.85 -3.78
CA GLY A 222 -19.33 -1.62 -3.82
C GLY A 222 -18.52 -2.77 -3.23
N LEU A 223 -17.20 -2.64 -3.29
CA LEU A 223 -16.25 -3.70 -2.90
C LEU A 223 -16.49 -4.18 -1.45
N ILE A 224 -16.58 -3.25 -0.51
CA ILE A 224 -16.61 -3.55 0.93
C ILE A 224 -17.89 -4.32 1.30
N GLY A 225 -19.04 -3.80 0.88
CA GLY A 225 -20.34 -4.45 1.11
C GLY A 225 -20.43 -5.81 0.41
N THR A 226 -19.94 -5.89 -0.83
CA THR A 226 -19.99 -7.14 -1.61
C THR A 226 -19.06 -8.21 -1.07
N ARG A 227 -17.86 -7.85 -0.56
CA ARG A 227 -16.97 -8.79 0.13
C ARG A 227 -17.61 -9.35 1.39
N THR A 228 -18.25 -8.49 2.18
CA THR A 228 -18.98 -8.91 3.38
C THR A 228 -20.11 -9.89 3.05
N LEU A 229 -20.82 -9.65 1.94
CA LEU A 229 -21.85 -10.57 1.47
C LEU A 229 -21.27 -11.89 0.94
N GLY A 230 -20.17 -11.84 0.18
CA GLY A 230 -19.43 -13.02 -0.25
C GLY A 230 -18.97 -13.91 0.91
N ALA A 231 -18.50 -13.30 2.01
CA ALA A 231 -18.13 -14.03 3.22
C ALA A 231 -19.33 -14.75 3.85
N LYS A 232 -20.54 -14.19 3.75
CA LYS A 232 -21.76 -14.84 4.25
C LYS A 232 -22.17 -16.04 3.41
N TYR A 233 -21.95 -15.97 2.10
CA TYR A 233 -22.23 -17.09 1.18
C TYR A 233 -21.19 -18.21 1.25
N ALA A 234 -19.93 -17.88 1.56
CA ALA A 234 -18.87 -18.85 1.74
C ALA A 234 -19.13 -19.80 2.90
N THR A 235 -18.72 -21.06 2.74
CA THR A 235 -18.96 -22.16 3.68
C THR A 235 -17.71 -22.94 4.08
N GLY A 236 -16.54 -22.60 3.53
CA GLY A 236 -15.26 -23.18 3.95
C GLY A 236 -14.77 -22.61 5.28
N ASP A 237 -13.80 -23.28 5.89
CA ASP A 237 -13.22 -22.89 7.20
C ASP A 237 -12.50 -21.54 7.13
N VAL A 238 -11.84 -21.28 6.01
CA VAL A 238 -11.11 -20.04 5.70
C VAL A 238 -11.74 -19.35 4.50
N ILE A 239 -11.88 -18.03 4.57
CA ILE A 239 -12.23 -17.21 3.41
C ILE A 239 -10.97 -16.57 2.84
N VAL A 240 -10.83 -16.61 1.51
CA VAL A 240 -9.72 -16.01 0.78
C VAL A 240 -10.28 -15.00 -0.20
N PHE A 241 -10.00 -13.72 0.01
CA PHE A 241 -10.38 -12.68 -0.96
C PHE A 241 -9.31 -12.55 -2.02
N LEU A 242 -9.73 -12.54 -3.28
CA LEU A 242 -8.91 -12.12 -4.41
C LEU A 242 -9.68 -11.13 -5.27
N ASP A 243 -8.96 -10.24 -5.93
CA ASP A 243 -9.54 -9.39 -6.96
C ASP A 243 -9.77 -10.21 -8.25
N ALA A 244 -10.70 -9.75 -9.09
CA ALA A 244 -11.18 -10.47 -10.27
C ALA A 244 -10.21 -10.47 -11.47
N HIS A 245 -8.98 -10.00 -11.27
CA HIS A 245 -7.92 -9.87 -12.28
C HIS A 245 -6.57 -10.27 -11.67
N CYS A 246 -6.56 -11.47 -11.10
CA CYS A 246 -5.42 -12.09 -10.45
C CYS A 246 -5.00 -13.42 -11.11
N GLU A 247 -3.74 -13.80 -10.94
CA GLU A 247 -3.21 -15.12 -11.32
C GLU A 247 -2.36 -15.69 -10.17
N CYS A 248 -2.80 -16.82 -9.62
CA CYS A 248 -2.20 -17.48 -8.47
C CYS A 248 -0.95 -18.27 -8.88
N ASN A 249 0.13 -18.15 -8.11
CA ASN A 249 1.36 -18.90 -8.35
C ASN A 249 1.28 -20.32 -7.79
N ARG A 250 2.33 -21.11 -8.06
CA ARG A 250 2.50 -22.48 -7.59
C ARG A 250 2.43 -22.52 -6.07
N ASN A 251 1.68 -23.48 -5.55
CA ASN A 251 1.57 -23.72 -4.11
C ASN A 251 1.16 -22.44 -3.33
N TRP A 252 0.34 -21.56 -3.90
CA TRP A 252 -0.02 -20.29 -3.25
C TRP A 252 -0.91 -20.47 -2.02
N LEU A 253 -1.82 -21.44 -2.04
CA LEU A 253 -2.85 -21.60 -1.01
C LEU A 253 -2.34 -22.27 0.27
N PRO A 254 -1.63 -23.41 0.25
CA PRO A 254 -1.19 -24.10 1.47
C PRO A 254 -0.37 -23.25 2.46
N PRO A 255 0.59 -22.39 2.03
CA PRO A 255 1.34 -21.53 2.93
C PRO A 255 0.46 -20.56 3.72
N LEU A 256 -0.59 -20.03 3.10
CA LEU A 256 -1.57 -19.15 3.76
C LEU A 256 -2.35 -19.94 4.83
N LEU A 257 -2.90 -21.09 4.42
CA LEU A 257 -3.75 -21.90 5.29
C LEU A 257 -2.99 -22.50 6.48
N ALA A 258 -1.71 -22.83 6.31
CA ALA A 258 -0.89 -23.37 7.39
C ALA A 258 -0.71 -22.41 8.57
N ARG A 259 -0.61 -21.10 8.31
CA ARG A 259 -0.52 -20.10 9.38
C ARG A 259 -1.85 -19.91 10.11
N ILE A 260 -2.96 -19.94 9.39
CA ILE A 260 -4.30 -19.87 10.00
C ILE A 260 -4.62 -21.16 10.78
N ALA A 261 -4.14 -22.32 10.32
CA ALA A 261 -4.25 -23.59 11.05
C ALA A 261 -3.44 -23.59 12.35
N TYR A 262 -2.28 -22.91 12.36
CA TYR A 262 -1.45 -22.73 13.54
C TYR A 262 -2.12 -21.83 14.58
N ASP A 263 -2.74 -20.73 14.13
CA ASP A 263 -3.51 -19.84 14.97
C ASP A 263 -4.62 -19.17 14.15
N ARG A 264 -5.87 -19.45 14.52
CA ARG A 264 -7.06 -18.99 13.80
C ARG A 264 -7.21 -17.47 13.76
N THR A 265 -6.51 -16.76 14.65
CA THR A 265 -6.56 -15.29 14.76
C THR A 265 -5.56 -14.58 13.85
N ILE A 266 -4.79 -15.34 13.06
CA ILE A 266 -3.88 -14.83 12.04
C ILE A 266 -4.66 -14.56 10.75
N MET A 267 -4.51 -13.37 10.20
CA MET A 267 -4.83 -13.07 8.81
C MET A 267 -3.55 -13.14 7.98
N THR A 268 -3.56 -13.94 6.92
CA THR A 268 -2.42 -14.08 6.01
C THR A 268 -2.60 -13.30 4.73
N VAL A 269 -1.50 -12.73 4.22
CA VAL A 269 -1.47 -11.95 2.99
C VAL A 269 -0.42 -12.58 2.06
N PRO A 270 -0.78 -12.93 0.81
CA PRO A 270 0.22 -13.36 -0.17
C PRO A 270 1.12 -12.18 -0.56
N THR A 271 2.34 -12.46 -1.00
CA THR A 271 3.11 -11.45 -1.72
C THR A 271 2.43 -11.18 -3.06
N ILE A 272 2.10 -9.92 -3.33
CA ILE A 272 1.38 -9.53 -4.54
C ILE A 272 2.41 -9.18 -5.62
N ASP A 273 2.39 -9.94 -6.71
CA ASP A 273 3.21 -9.68 -7.89
C ASP A 273 2.48 -8.78 -8.88
N GLY A 274 3.23 -8.17 -9.80
CA GLY A 274 2.68 -7.26 -10.80
C GLY A 274 2.41 -7.96 -12.11
N ILE A 275 1.18 -7.83 -12.61
CA ILE A 275 0.85 -8.10 -14.00
C ILE A 275 0.68 -6.76 -14.70
N ASP A 276 1.48 -6.51 -15.72
CA ASP A 276 1.44 -5.27 -16.48
C ASP A 276 0.09 -5.10 -17.20
N TRP A 277 -0.58 -3.97 -17.00
CA TRP A 277 -1.90 -3.71 -17.58
C TRP A 277 -1.90 -3.63 -19.11
N ASN A 278 -0.75 -3.37 -19.74
CA ASN A 278 -0.67 -3.15 -21.18
C ASN A 278 -0.32 -4.43 -21.94
N ASN A 279 0.64 -5.21 -21.45
CA ASN A 279 1.13 -6.40 -22.16
C ASN A 279 1.01 -7.71 -21.37
N PHE A 280 0.43 -7.67 -20.16
CA PHE A 280 0.20 -8.84 -19.30
C PHE A 280 1.46 -9.61 -18.89
N GLN A 281 2.63 -8.98 -18.97
CA GLN A 281 3.86 -9.54 -18.44
C GLN A 281 3.73 -9.70 -16.93
N TYR A 282 4.07 -10.88 -16.42
CA TYR A 282 4.11 -11.15 -14.99
C TYR A 282 5.50 -10.83 -14.45
N ARG A 283 5.59 -9.99 -13.41
CA ARG A 283 6.85 -9.58 -12.79
C ARG A 283 6.76 -9.64 -11.27
N PRO A 284 7.80 -10.16 -10.59
CA PRO A 284 7.85 -10.04 -9.14
C PRO A 284 7.98 -8.57 -8.73
N VAL A 285 7.21 -8.15 -7.73
CA VAL A 285 7.32 -6.77 -7.18
C VAL A 285 8.57 -6.64 -6.31
N TYR A 286 8.95 -7.70 -5.60
CA TYR A 286 10.18 -7.77 -4.82
C TYR A 286 11.10 -8.87 -5.34
N GLN A 287 12.39 -8.58 -5.44
CA GLN A 287 13.41 -9.51 -5.94
C GLN A 287 14.41 -9.87 -4.85
N GLY A 288 14.99 -11.08 -4.95
CA GLY A 288 15.99 -11.58 -4.00
C GLY A 288 15.42 -11.75 -2.59
N GLN A 289 16.26 -11.56 -1.59
CA GLN A 289 15.92 -11.70 -0.16
C GLN A 289 15.39 -10.40 0.47
N HIS A 290 14.90 -9.46 -0.35
CA HIS A 290 14.33 -8.21 0.13
C HIS A 290 12.82 -8.37 0.35
N HIS A 291 12.39 -8.22 1.60
CA HIS A 291 10.99 -8.26 1.97
C HIS A 291 10.48 -6.86 2.26
N PHE A 292 9.21 -6.63 1.95
CA PHE A 292 8.50 -5.38 2.23
C PHE A 292 7.19 -5.72 2.94
N ARG A 293 6.69 -4.77 3.73
CA ARG A 293 5.40 -4.92 4.41
C ARG A 293 4.59 -3.63 4.33
N GLY A 294 3.28 -3.78 4.37
CA GLY A 294 2.33 -2.68 4.32
C GLY A 294 2.42 -1.80 5.57
N ILE A 295 2.65 -0.51 5.35
CA ILE A 295 2.62 0.58 6.34
C ILE A 295 1.68 1.69 5.83
N PHE A 296 1.65 2.84 6.52
CA PHE A 296 0.84 3.98 6.15
C PHE A 296 1.56 5.30 6.45
N GLU A 297 1.10 6.37 5.82
CA GLU A 297 1.39 7.74 6.24
C GLU A 297 0.16 8.38 6.88
N TRP A 298 0.32 9.51 7.58
CA TRP A 298 -0.74 10.09 8.41
C TRP A 298 -1.98 10.57 7.66
N GLY A 299 -1.97 10.65 6.33
CA GLY A 299 -3.14 10.89 5.47
C GLY A 299 -3.85 9.61 5.04
N PHE A 300 -3.47 8.47 5.60
CA PHE A 300 -4.00 7.13 5.31
C PHE A 300 -3.81 6.72 3.85
N LEU A 301 -2.75 7.19 3.19
CA LEU A 301 -2.27 6.53 1.97
C LEU A 301 -1.51 5.25 2.35
N TYR A 302 -1.84 4.15 1.67
CA TYR A 302 -1.09 2.90 1.79
C TYR A 302 0.34 3.09 1.29
N LYS A 303 1.30 2.58 2.07
CA LYS A 303 2.73 2.65 1.80
C LYS A 303 3.34 1.28 2.05
N GLU A 304 4.52 1.07 1.51
CA GLU A 304 5.31 -0.13 1.79
C GLU A 304 6.69 0.30 2.23
N SER A 305 7.23 -0.40 3.22
CA SER A 305 8.61 -0.25 3.65
C SER A 305 9.27 -1.60 3.67
N GLN A 306 10.59 -1.61 3.47
CA GLN A 306 11.39 -2.81 3.69
C GLN A 306 11.15 -3.32 5.13
N VAL A 307 11.05 -4.64 5.29
CA VAL A 307 10.86 -5.27 6.60
C VAL A 307 12.06 -4.90 7.49
N PRO A 308 11.82 -4.30 8.68
CA PRO A 308 12.91 -3.89 9.58
C PRO A 308 13.72 -5.08 10.10
N GLN A 309 15.00 -4.86 10.36
CA GLN A 309 15.89 -5.92 10.89
C GLN A 309 15.36 -6.56 12.19
N ARG A 310 14.68 -5.76 13.03
CA ARG A 310 14.00 -6.24 14.25
C ARG A 310 13.04 -7.39 13.96
N GLU A 311 12.31 -7.34 12.84
CA GLU A 311 11.39 -8.40 12.45
C GLU A 311 12.15 -9.55 11.77
N LEU A 312 13.10 -9.26 10.88
CA LEU A 312 13.89 -10.29 10.19
C LEU A 312 14.68 -11.18 11.16
N ASN A 313 15.18 -10.62 12.27
CA ASN A 313 15.91 -11.35 13.31
C ASN A 313 15.06 -12.42 14.04
N ARG A 314 13.75 -12.46 13.81
CA ARG A 314 12.84 -13.47 14.38
C ARG A 314 12.82 -14.76 13.58
N HIS A 315 13.34 -14.75 12.35
CA HIS A 315 13.23 -15.85 11.40
C HIS A 315 14.56 -16.56 11.22
N GLN A 316 14.49 -17.87 10.96
CA GLN A 316 15.66 -18.69 10.63
C GLN A 316 15.88 -18.75 9.11
N HIS A 317 14.78 -18.63 8.35
CA HIS A 317 14.75 -18.68 6.89
C HIS A 317 14.10 -17.41 6.32
N HIS A 318 14.46 -17.04 5.08
CA HIS A 318 13.97 -15.80 4.45
C HIS A 318 12.49 -15.88 4.03
N SER A 319 11.98 -17.09 3.84
CA SER A 319 10.65 -17.39 3.32
C SER A 319 9.61 -17.63 4.40
N GLU A 320 10.02 -17.51 5.66
CA GLU A 320 9.10 -17.51 6.79
C GLU A 320 8.14 -16.32 6.70
N PRO A 321 6.87 -16.51 7.09
CA PRO A 321 5.93 -15.40 7.22
C PRO A 321 6.39 -14.36 8.24
N TYR A 322 6.16 -13.10 7.95
CA TYR A 322 6.53 -11.97 8.82
C TYR A 322 5.35 -11.06 9.10
N ARG A 323 5.38 -10.42 10.28
CA ARG A 323 4.29 -9.54 10.72
C ARG A 323 4.27 -8.25 9.90
N ALA A 324 3.07 -7.82 9.51
CA ALA A 324 2.84 -6.57 8.80
C ALA A 324 1.85 -5.67 9.55
N PRO A 325 2.14 -4.37 9.72
CA PRO A 325 1.19 -3.43 10.34
C PRO A 325 -0.15 -3.35 9.63
N THR A 326 -0.12 -3.37 8.30
CA THR A 326 -1.31 -3.28 7.46
C THR A 326 -1.19 -4.19 6.24
N HIS A 327 -2.24 -4.23 5.42
CA HIS A 327 -2.25 -4.92 4.13
C HIS A 327 -2.84 -4.01 3.04
N ALA A 328 -2.59 -4.37 1.78
CA ALA A 328 -3.09 -3.63 0.63
C ALA A 328 -4.62 -3.70 0.45
N GLY A 329 -5.32 -4.60 1.16
CA GLY A 329 -6.77 -4.76 1.08
C GLY A 329 -7.25 -5.77 0.04
N GLY A 330 -6.60 -5.84 -1.12
CA GLY A 330 -7.00 -6.67 -2.27
C GLY A 330 -7.08 -8.17 -1.98
N LEU A 331 -5.97 -8.72 -1.50
CA LEU A 331 -5.75 -10.16 -1.42
C LEU A 331 -5.35 -10.58 -0.01
N PHE A 332 -6.12 -11.45 0.62
CA PHE A 332 -5.80 -12.01 1.95
C PHE A 332 -6.65 -13.24 2.27
N ALA A 333 -6.22 -14.03 3.24
CA ALA A 333 -6.97 -15.16 3.81
C ALA A 333 -7.13 -14.98 5.32
N ILE A 334 -8.32 -15.32 5.83
CA ILE A 334 -8.66 -15.24 7.25
C ILE A 334 -9.63 -16.36 7.62
N ASN A 335 -9.52 -16.90 8.84
CA ASN A 335 -10.53 -17.83 9.34
C ASN A 335 -11.93 -17.18 9.28
N ARG A 336 -12.90 -17.91 8.72
CA ARG A 336 -14.23 -17.37 8.44
C ARG A 336 -14.96 -16.95 9.70
N GLU A 337 -14.93 -17.79 10.74
CA GLU A 337 -15.58 -17.50 12.02
C GLU A 337 -14.92 -16.29 12.68
N TYR A 338 -13.58 -16.25 12.70
CA TYR A 338 -12.84 -15.11 13.23
C TYR A 338 -13.17 -13.80 12.50
N PHE A 339 -13.31 -13.80 11.17
CA PHE A 339 -13.75 -12.62 10.43
C PHE A 339 -15.12 -12.09 10.90
N PHE A 340 -16.06 -12.98 11.23
CA PHE A 340 -17.37 -12.58 11.77
C PHE A 340 -17.35 -12.23 13.26
N GLU A 341 -16.48 -12.88 14.06
CA GLU A 341 -16.22 -12.49 15.45
C GLU A 341 -15.70 -11.05 15.55
N LEU A 342 -14.88 -10.64 14.57
CA LEU A 342 -14.44 -9.25 14.38
C LEU A 342 -15.55 -8.31 13.87
N GLY A 343 -16.77 -8.80 13.68
CA GLY A 343 -17.88 -8.03 13.11
C GLY A 343 -17.74 -7.74 11.62
N ALA A 344 -16.92 -8.51 10.88
CA ALA A 344 -16.59 -8.30 9.47
C ALA A 344 -16.01 -6.89 9.21
N TYR A 345 -16.28 -6.29 8.04
CA TYR A 345 -16.01 -4.88 7.81
C TYR A 345 -17.07 -4.00 8.47
N ASP A 346 -16.69 -2.79 8.86
CA ASP A 346 -17.65 -1.77 9.29
C ASP A 346 -18.70 -1.51 8.18
N PRO A 347 -20.00 -1.77 8.42
CA PRO A 347 -21.05 -1.60 7.42
C PRO A 347 -21.30 -0.13 7.03
N GLY A 348 -20.76 0.83 7.77
CA GLY A 348 -20.80 2.25 7.41
C GLY A 348 -19.71 2.67 6.42
N LEU A 349 -18.75 1.80 6.09
CA LEU A 349 -17.76 2.08 5.05
C LEU A 349 -18.40 1.95 3.67
N LEU A 350 -18.17 2.96 2.84
CA LEU A 350 -18.85 3.14 1.56
C LEU A 350 -17.95 2.73 0.40
N ILE A 351 -18.47 1.87 -0.46
CA ILE A 351 -17.87 1.41 -1.73
C ILE A 351 -16.45 0.82 -1.62
N TRP A 352 -15.44 1.65 -1.42
CA TRP A 352 -14.02 1.29 -1.41
C TRP A 352 -13.19 2.32 -0.64
N GLY A 353 -12.10 1.87 -0.03
CA GLY A 353 -11.08 2.68 0.62
C GLY A 353 -11.24 2.70 2.13
N GLY A 354 -10.15 2.47 2.86
CA GLY A 354 -10.08 2.51 4.31
C GLY A 354 -10.38 1.18 5.00
N GLU A 355 -11.05 0.25 4.32
CA GLU A 355 -11.39 -1.07 4.86
C GLU A 355 -10.16 -1.90 5.23
N ASN A 356 -9.07 -1.72 4.48
CA ASN A 356 -7.80 -2.38 4.74
C ASN A 356 -7.16 -1.90 6.06
N PHE A 357 -7.27 -0.60 6.38
CA PHE A 357 -6.81 -0.06 7.65
C PHE A 357 -7.74 -0.43 8.80
N GLU A 358 -9.06 -0.36 8.58
CA GLU A 358 -10.08 -0.74 9.56
C GLU A 358 -9.85 -2.17 10.07
N LEU A 359 -9.74 -3.13 9.14
CA LEU A 359 -9.51 -4.53 9.49
C LEU A 359 -8.13 -4.74 10.11
N SER A 360 -7.10 -4.03 9.64
CA SER A 360 -5.75 -4.12 10.21
C SER A 360 -5.69 -3.71 11.67
N PHE A 361 -6.25 -2.53 11.97
CA PHE A 361 -6.28 -1.99 13.32
C PHE A 361 -7.12 -2.85 14.24
N LYS A 362 -8.25 -3.34 13.74
CA LYS A 362 -9.10 -4.27 14.46
C LYS A 362 -8.37 -5.55 14.84
N ILE A 363 -7.75 -6.24 13.88
CA ILE A 363 -7.03 -7.49 14.13
C ILE A 363 -5.92 -7.28 15.16
N TRP A 364 -5.05 -6.28 14.95
CA TRP A 364 -3.91 -6.06 15.83
C TRP A 364 -4.31 -5.59 17.23
N GLN A 365 -5.21 -4.62 17.34
CA GLN A 365 -5.62 -4.08 18.64
C GLN A 365 -6.45 -5.10 19.41
N CYS A 366 -7.22 -5.97 18.75
CA CYS A 366 -8.11 -6.92 19.41
C CYS A 366 -7.52 -8.34 19.56
N GLY A 367 -6.21 -8.50 19.35
CA GLY A 367 -5.45 -9.68 19.82
C GLY A 367 -5.01 -10.68 18.76
N GLY A 368 -5.34 -10.47 17.49
CA GLY A 368 -4.81 -11.28 16.38
C GLY A 368 -3.55 -10.69 15.75
N SER A 369 -3.18 -11.21 14.57
CA SER A 369 -2.03 -10.72 13.81
C SER A 369 -2.26 -10.75 12.31
N ILE A 370 -1.48 -9.93 11.59
CA ILE A 370 -1.39 -9.96 10.14
C ILE A 370 0.01 -10.42 9.74
N GLU A 371 0.09 -11.45 8.91
CA GLU A 371 1.34 -12.02 8.43
C GLU A 371 1.37 -12.03 6.90
N TRP A 372 2.44 -11.49 6.32
CA TRP A 372 2.72 -11.65 4.90
C TRP A 372 3.48 -12.96 4.72
N VAL A 373 3.10 -13.75 3.71
CA VAL A 373 3.59 -15.11 3.50
C VAL A 373 4.39 -15.17 2.19
N PRO A 374 5.74 -15.10 2.22
CA PRO A 374 6.56 -14.99 1.01
C PRO A 374 6.42 -16.15 0.02
N CYS A 375 6.13 -17.36 0.52
CA CYS A 375 5.90 -18.54 -0.31
C CYS A 375 4.52 -18.58 -0.98
N SER A 376 3.59 -17.73 -0.56
CA SER A 376 2.35 -17.51 -1.26
C SER A 376 2.48 -16.28 -2.14
N ARG A 377 2.33 -16.46 -3.46
CA ARG A 377 2.40 -15.35 -4.42
C ARG A 377 1.19 -15.35 -5.34
N VAL A 378 0.67 -14.17 -5.60
CA VAL A 378 -0.45 -13.96 -6.51
C VAL A 378 -0.17 -12.71 -7.33
N GLY A 379 -0.18 -12.83 -8.65
CA GLY A 379 -0.10 -11.70 -9.55
C GLY A 379 -1.41 -10.94 -9.60
N HIS A 380 -1.32 -9.61 -9.66
CA HIS A 380 -2.47 -8.71 -9.77
C HIS A 380 -2.25 -7.72 -10.92
N VAL A 381 -3.27 -7.50 -11.75
CA VAL A 381 -3.20 -6.52 -12.85
C VAL A 381 -3.32 -5.10 -12.29
N TYR A 382 -2.22 -4.36 -12.27
CA TYR A 382 -2.22 -2.95 -11.84
C TYR A 382 -2.78 -2.05 -12.92
N ARG A 383 -4.07 -1.69 -12.81
CA ARG A 383 -4.77 -0.89 -13.82
C ARG A 383 -4.09 0.46 -14.08
N ASN A 384 -4.20 0.93 -15.32
CA ASN A 384 -3.78 2.28 -15.73
C ASN A 384 -4.63 3.37 -15.03
N HIS A 385 -5.92 3.11 -14.85
CA HIS A 385 -6.86 3.94 -14.11
C HIS A 385 -8.05 3.10 -13.62
N MET A 386 -8.84 3.65 -12.70
CA MET A 386 -10.08 3.02 -12.25
C MET A 386 -11.21 3.32 -13.25
N PRO A 387 -11.78 2.31 -13.94
CA PRO A 387 -12.75 2.54 -15.02
C PRO A 387 -14.20 2.66 -14.54
N TYR A 388 -14.46 2.54 -13.23
CA TYR A 388 -15.82 2.55 -12.67
C TYR A 388 -15.98 3.71 -11.69
N GLY A 389 -17.17 4.33 -11.69
CA GLY A 389 -17.52 5.38 -10.71
C GLY A 389 -17.99 4.82 -9.36
N PHE A 390 -18.41 5.71 -8.47
CA PHE A 390 -18.94 5.34 -7.14
C PHE A 390 -20.47 5.14 -7.11
N GLY A 391 -21.11 4.99 -8.28
CA GLY A 391 -22.55 4.79 -8.39
C GLY A 391 -23.34 6.02 -7.92
N LYS A 392 -24.43 5.79 -7.17
CA LYS A 392 -25.33 6.86 -6.66
C LYS A 392 -24.83 7.52 -5.36
N VAL A 393 -23.79 6.98 -4.74
CA VAL A 393 -23.24 7.52 -3.49
C VAL A 393 -22.44 8.78 -3.82
N ASN A 394 -22.87 9.92 -3.28
CA ASN A 394 -22.25 11.22 -3.57
C ASN A 394 -22.21 12.14 -2.32
N PRO A 395 -21.37 11.84 -1.32
CA PRO A 395 -21.14 12.75 -0.20
C PRO A 395 -20.54 14.09 -0.65
N LYS A 396 -20.63 15.11 0.21
CA LYS A 396 -20.07 16.46 -0.06
C LYS A 396 -18.53 16.49 -0.10
N ILE A 397 -17.89 15.45 0.39
CA ILE A 397 -16.44 15.23 0.35
C ILE A 397 -16.15 13.90 -0.34
N PRO A 398 -14.90 13.64 -0.81
CA PRO A 398 -14.55 12.34 -1.38
C PRO A 398 -14.92 11.18 -0.46
N ILE A 399 -15.57 10.14 -1.02
CA ILE A 399 -16.06 8.95 -0.27
C ILE A 399 -14.98 8.31 0.58
N ILE A 400 -13.78 8.17 0.02
CA ILE A 400 -12.64 7.56 0.69
C ILE A 400 -12.28 8.33 1.98
N LEU A 401 -12.41 9.66 1.99
CA LEU A 401 -12.13 10.48 3.18
C LEU A 401 -13.21 10.29 4.26
N VAL A 402 -14.47 10.05 3.88
CA VAL A 402 -15.52 9.67 4.84
C VAL A 402 -15.14 8.36 5.54
N ASN A 403 -14.72 7.36 4.76
CA ASN A 403 -14.29 6.08 5.28
C ASN A 403 -13.06 6.22 6.19
N TYR A 404 -12.04 6.97 5.78
CA TYR A 404 -10.86 7.23 6.60
C TYR A 404 -11.22 7.86 7.94
N MET A 405 -12.10 8.88 7.96
CA MET A 405 -12.53 9.48 9.21
C MET A 405 -13.27 8.49 10.12
N ARG A 406 -14.11 7.59 9.57
CA ARG A 406 -14.72 6.52 10.38
C ARG A 406 -13.67 5.63 11.04
N VAL A 407 -12.64 5.24 10.28
CA VAL A 407 -11.53 4.44 10.81
C VAL A 407 -10.75 5.22 11.88
N VAL A 408 -10.42 6.48 11.62
CA VAL A 408 -9.71 7.37 12.55
C VAL A 408 -10.49 7.53 13.86
N GLU A 409 -11.79 7.83 13.78
CA GLU A 409 -12.60 8.12 14.97
C GLU A 409 -12.80 6.90 15.88
N VAL A 410 -12.81 5.70 15.31
CA VAL A 410 -12.96 4.44 16.07
C VAL A 410 -11.62 3.92 16.59
N TRP A 411 -10.61 3.87 15.72
CA TRP A 411 -9.42 3.05 15.96
C TRP A 411 -8.21 3.83 16.46
N LEU A 412 -8.10 5.13 16.18
CA LEU A 412 -7.00 5.95 16.66
C LEU A 412 -7.31 6.56 18.03
N ASP A 413 -6.30 6.67 18.88
CA ASP A 413 -6.40 7.47 20.12
C ASP A 413 -6.33 8.96 19.77
N ASP A 414 -6.86 9.84 20.63
CA ASP A 414 -7.08 11.27 20.32
C ASP A 414 -5.84 12.00 19.78
N GLU A 415 -4.64 11.69 20.31
CA GLU A 415 -3.38 12.24 19.82
C GLU A 415 -3.14 11.93 18.32
N PHE A 416 -3.40 10.70 17.89
CA PHE A 416 -3.17 10.26 16.52
C PHE A 416 -4.26 10.74 15.56
N LYS A 417 -5.48 10.97 16.06
CA LYS A 417 -6.54 11.61 15.27
C LYS A 417 -6.10 12.99 14.81
N GLU A 418 -5.45 13.75 15.70
CA GLU A 418 -4.92 15.07 15.36
C GLU A 418 -3.81 15.02 14.31
N TYR A 419 -3.03 13.92 14.22
CA TYR A 419 -2.06 13.75 13.14
C TYR A 419 -2.75 13.61 11.78
N PHE A 420 -3.81 12.81 11.72
CA PHE A 420 -4.63 12.69 10.52
C PHE A 420 -5.28 14.02 10.13
N TYR A 421 -5.89 14.73 11.07
CA TYR A 421 -6.52 16.02 10.77
C TYR A 421 -5.52 17.15 10.51
N THR A 422 -4.28 17.04 10.97
CA THR A 422 -3.19 17.94 10.54
C THR A 422 -2.87 17.71 9.06
N ARG A 423 -2.92 16.46 8.61
CA ARG A 423 -2.67 16.07 7.22
C ARG A 423 -3.87 16.30 6.31
N GLU A 424 -5.09 16.15 6.80
CA GLU A 424 -6.36 16.38 6.07
C GLU A 424 -7.28 17.35 6.84
N PRO A 425 -6.92 18.64 6.94
CA PRO A 425 -7.64 19.59 7.80
C PRO A 425 -9.03 19.99 7.25
N THR A 426 -9.25 19.86 5.95
CA THR A 426 -10.50 20.27 5.27
C THR A 426 -11.72 19.49 5.74
N ILE A 427 -11.55 18.24 6.15
CA ILE A 427 -12.64 17.30 6.47
C ILE A 427 -12.98 17.25 7.96
N LYS A 428 -12.18 17.91 8.82
CA LYS A 428 -12.36 17.88 10.29
C LYS A 428 -13.74 18.37 10.70
N GLY A 429 -14.53 17.49 11.32
CA GLY A 429 -15.88 17.76 11.82
C GLY A 429 -17.01 17.48 10.81
N TYR A 430 -16.72 16.90 9.64
CA TYR A 430 -17.74 16.38 8.74
C TYR A 430 -18.51 15.23 9.40
N ASP A 431 -19.80 15.08 9.08
CA ASP A 431 -20.62 13.99 9.60
C ASP A 431 -20.21 12.65 8.97
N ILE A 432 -19.71 11.74 9.81
CA ILE A 432 -19.25 10.40 9.42
C ILE A 432 -20.31 9.32 9.61
N GLY A 433 -21.52 9.70 10.04
CA GLY A 433 -22.59 8.78 10.42
C GLY A 433 -22.34 8.07 11.76
N ASP A 434 -23.22 7.13 12.09
CA ASP A 434 -23.17 6.42 13.37
C ASP A 434 -21.97 5.44 13.44
N ILE A 435 -21.20 5.54 14.52
CA ILE A 435 -20.07 4.66 14.87
C ILE A 435 -20.25 3.97 16.24
N THR A 436 -21.45 4.05 16.82
CA THR A 436 -21.73 3.57 18.19
C THR A 436 -21.41 2.09 18.35
N LYS A 437 -21.77 1.26 17.38
CA LYS A 437 -21.52 -0.19 17.40
C LYS A 437 -20.03 -0.52 17.34
N GLN A 438 -19.26 0.22 16.53
CA GLN A 438 -17.82 0.03 16.36
C GLN A 438 -17.06 0.42 17.64
N LEU A 439 -17.46 1.53 18.28
CA LEU A 439 -16.91 1.94 19.57
C LEU A 439 -17.28 0.96 20.70
N GLN A 440 -18.51 0.41 20.68
CA GLN A 440 -18.94 -0.61 21.63
C GLN A 440 -18.13 -1.89 21.46
N PHE A 441 -17.95 -2.37 20.22
CA PHE A 441 -17.11 -3.53 19.90
C PHE A 441 -15.71 -3.38 20.48
N LYS A 442 -15.05 -2.23 20.25
CA LYS A 442 -13.69 -1.95 20.75
C LYS A 442 -13.60 -2.05 22.28
N ARG A 443 -14.63 -1.56 22.99
CA ARG A 443 -14.71 -1.64 24.46
C ARG A 443 -14.95 -3.07 24.96
N GLU A 444 -15.91 -3.78 24.38
CA GLU A 444 -16.29 -5.13 24.80
C GLU A 444 -15.17 -6.16 24.60
N HIS A 445 -14.41 -6.02 23.52
CA HIS A 445 -13.26 -6.89 23.20
C HIS A 445 -11.96 -6.45 23.88
N LYS A 446 -12.01 -5.38 24.70
CA LYS A 446 -10.85 -4.80 25.41
C LYS A 446 -9.65 -4.60 24.48
N CYS A 447 -9.91 -4.08 23.28
CA CYS A 447 -8.87 -3.87 22.30
C CYS A 447 -7.84 -2.87 22.83
N LYS A 448 -6.57 -3.10 22.48
CA LYS A 448 -5.42 -2.27 22.87
C LYS A 448 -5.51 -0.88 22.23
N SER A 449 -4.79 0.08 22.79
CA SER A 449 -4.72 1.44 22.26
C SER A 449 -3.99 1.50 20.93
N PHE A 450 -4.22 2.57 20.16
CA PHE A 450 -3.46 2.81 18.95
C PHE A 450 -1.98 3.09 19.26
N LYS A 451 -1.69 3.73 20.39
CA LYS A 451 -0.32 3.88 20.91
C LYS A 451 0.40 2.53 21.02
N TRP A 452 -0.26 1.52 21.59
CA TRP A 452 0.30 0.17 21.68
C TRP A 452 0.61 -0.39 20.28
N PHE A 453 -0.31 -0.20 19.33
CA PHE A 453 -0.11 -0.65 17.94
C PHE A 453 1.12 0.01 17.31
N MET A 454 1.29 1.33 17.47
CA MET A 454 2.44 2.06 16.96
C MET A 454 3.76 1.60 17.59
N GLU A 455 3.80 1.35 18.90
CA GLU A 455 5.03 0.96 19.60
C GLU A 455 5.43 -0.51 19.36
N ASN A 456 4.45 -1.40 19.13
CA ASN A 456 4.66 -2.85 19.12
C ASN A 456 4.53 -3.49 17.73
N VAL A 457 3.85 -2.84 16.80
CA VAL A 457 3.57 -3.38 15.46
C VAL A 457 4.13 -2.46 14.38
N ALA A 458 3.74 -1.19 14.39
CA ALA A 458 4.01 -0.22 13.33
C ALA A 458 5.16 0.77 13.68
N TYR A 459 6.17 0.29 14.40
CA TYR A 459 7.22 1.15 14.97
C TYR A 459 8.03 1.90 13.91
N GLU A 460 8.19 1.31 12.73
CA GLU A 460 8.93 1.90 11.60
C GLU A 460 8.17 3.03 10.89
N VAL A 461 6.88 3.23 11.19
CA VAL A 461 6.11 4.33 10.58
C VAL A 461 6.75 5.66 10.94
N PHE A 462 7.20 5.85 12.19
CA PHE A 462 7.84 7.09 12.61
C PHE A 462 9.18 7.36 11.93
N ASP A 463 9.90 6.32 11.50
CA ASP A 463 11.20 6.46 10.80
C ASP A 463 11.03 7.02 9.39
N LYS A 464 9.83 6.89 8.81
CA LYS A 464 9.52 7.32 7.43
C LYS A 464 8.54 8.50 7.40
N PHE A 465 7.59 8.50 8.32
CA PHE A 465 6.50 9.44 8.45
C PHE A 465 6.36 9.82 9.94
N PRO A 466 7.23 10.69 10.47
CA PRO A 466 7.14 11.11 11.86
C PRO A 466 5.84 11.85 12.14
N ALA A 467 5.52 12.04 13.42
CA ALA A 467 4.35 12.78 13.86
C ALA A 467 4.33 14.18 13.20
N PRO A 468 3.26 14.55 12.47
CA PRO A 468 3.19 15.82 11.78
C PRO A 468 3.05 16.96 12.81
N PRO A 469 3.92 17.98 12.77
CA PRO A 469 3.76 19.16 13.63
C PRO A 469 2.44 19.87 13.31
N PRO A 470 1.77 20.50 14.30
CA PRO A 470 0.53 21.23 14.06
C PRO A 470 0.65 22.29 12.96
N ASN A 471 -0.43 22.51 12.22
CA ASN A 471 -0.50 23.58 11.23
C ASN A 471 -0.65 24.94 11.91
N VAL A 472 0.15 25.93 11.51
CA VAL A 472 -0.06 27.35 11.88
C VAL A 472 -1.09 28.03 10.98
N ALA A 473 -1.17 27.57 9.73
CA ALA A 473 -2.09 28.03 8.71
C ALA A 473 -2.29 26.93 7.66
N TRP A 474 -3.48 26.88 7.08
CA TRP A 474 -3.80 25.96 6.00
C TRP A 474 -4.97 26.50 5.17
N GLY A 475 -5.13 25.97 3.96
CA GLY A 475 -6.16 26.38 3.02
C GLY A 475 -5.58 26.93 1.73
N GLU A 476 -6.32 27.83 1.08
CA GLU A 476 -5.85 28.58 -0.08
C GLU A 476 -4.92 29.71 0.34
N ILE A 477 -3.80 29.89 -0.37
CA ILE A 477 -2.95 31.08 -0.22
C ILE A 477 -3.38 32.10 -1.28
N ARG A 478 -4.11 33.13 -0.85
CA ARG A 478 -4.72 34.16 -1.72
C ARG A 478 -3.90 35.43 -1.77
N ASP A 479 -3.93 36.10 -2.91
CA ASP A 479 -3.44 37.47 -3.03
C ASP A 479 -4.38 38.49 -2.37
N THR A 480 -3.95 39.75 -2.31
CA THR A 480 -4.74 40.84 -1.71
C THR A 480 -6.06 41.16 -2.42
N SER A 481 -6.22 40.74 -3.69
CA SER A 481 -7.50 40.88 -4.40
C SER A 481 -8.48 39.76 -4.07
N GLY A 482 -7.99 38.64 -3.53
CA GLY A 482 -8.77 37.42 -3.29
C GLY A 482 -9.10 36.63 -4.56
N SER A 483 -8.62 37.07 -5.74
CA SER A 483 -8.95 36.45 -7.03
C SER A 483 -7.90 35.43 -7.49
N GLN A 484 -6.65 35.57 -7.03
CA GLN A 484 -5.56 34.69 -7.41
C GLN A 484 -5.06 33.86 -6.22
N CYS A 485 -4.86 32.57 -6.46
CA CYS A 485 -4.41 31.60 -5.48
C CYS A 485 -3.13 30.93 -5.93
N TRP A 486 -2.29 30.53 -4.96
CA TRP A 486 -1.17 29.64 -5.23
C TRP A 486 -1.70 28.28 -5.69
N ASP A 487 -1.11 27.76 -6.77
CA ASP A 487 -1.56 26.55 -7.42
C ASP A 487 -0.36 25.74 -7.90
N THR A 488 -0.33 24.47 -7.49
CA THR A 488 0.73 23.54 -7.90
C THR A 488 0.59 23.03 -9.33
N ARG A 489 -0.51 23.36 -10.02
CA ARG A 489 -0.83 23.01 -11.42
C ARG A 489 -0.75 21.51 -11.70
N GLY A 490 -1.04 20.69 -10.68
CA GLY A 490 -0.96 19.23 -10.74
C GLY A 490 0.45 18.70 -11.01
N GLN A 491 1.48 19.51 -10.77
CA GLN A 491 2.86 19.15 -11.07
C GLN A 491 3.36 18.06 -10.12
N HIS A 492 4.09 17.09 -10.68
CA HIS A 492 4.80 16.07 -9.90
C HIS A 492 6.12 16.65 -9.32
N PRO A 493 6.73 15.98 -8.31
CA PRO A 493 8.00 16.42 -7.75
C PRO A 493 9.08 16.65 -8.83
N GLY A 494 9.74 17.81 -8.76
CA GLY A 494 10.80 18.19 -9.70
C GLY A 494 10.32 18.72 -11.07
N ALA A 495 9.01 18.78 -11.31
CA ALA A 495 8.45 19.32 -12.55
C ALA A 495 8.41 20.87 -12.56
N GLY A 496 7.33 21.46 -13.09
CA GLY A 496 7.16 22.91 -13.21
C GLY A 496 7.06 23.64 -11.85
N PRO A 497 7.29 24.96 -11.84
CA PRO A 497 7.13 25.77 -10.62
C PRO A 497 5.67 25.91 -10.20
N VAL A 498 5.46 26.09 -8.90
CA VAL A 498 4.20 26.58 -8.33
C VAL A 498 3.96 27.99 -8.87
N GLY A 499 2.72 28.27 -9.23
CA GLY A 499 2.36 29.58 -9.77
C GLY A 499 1.04 30.07 -9.22
N LEU A 500 0.49 31.08 -9.89
CA LEU A 500 -0.83 31.62 -9.60
C LEU A 500 -1.85 31.07 -10.60
N SER A 501 -3.08 30.93 -10.15
CA SER A 501 -4.27 30.71 -10.98
C SER A 501 -5.49 31.34 -10.28
N GLY A 502 -6.66 31.27 -10.91
CA GLY A 502 -7.90 31.73 -10.27
C GLY A 502 -8.24 30.88 -9.05
N CYS A 503 -8.62 31.51 -7.93
CA CYS A 503 -9.10 30.80 -6.75
C CYS A 503 -10.39 30.03 -7.06
N HIS A 504 -10.43 28.73 -6.78
CA HIS A 504 -11.58 27.90 -7.13
C HIS A 504 -12.28 27.23 -5.94
N HIS A 505 -11.74 27.31 -4.72
CA HIS A 505 -12.41 26.90 -3.47
C HIS A 505 -12.69 25.40 -3.33
N TYR A 506 -12.04 24.59 -4.16
CA TYR A 506 -12.18 23.12 -4.17
C TYR A 506 -11.00 22.40 -3.51
N GLY A 507 -10.00 23.13 -3.01
CA GLY A 507 -8.78 22.54 -2.44
C GLY A 507 -7.88 21.93 -3.52
N GLY A 508 -7.56 20.64 -3.42
CA GLY A 508 -6.69 19.96 -4.38
C GLY A 508 -5.33 20.64 -4.54
N ASN A 509 -5.03 21.11 -5.75
CA ASN A 509 -3.77 21.79 -6.07
C ASN A 509 -3.60 23.17 -5.40
N GLN A 510 -4.69 23.74 -4.84
CA GLN A 510 -4.69 25.00 -4.10
C GLN A 510 -4.81 24.81 -2.58
N LEU A 511 -4.77 23.57 -2.08
CA LEU A 511 -4.81 23.28 -0.65
C LEU A 511 -3.39 23.15 -0.09
N LEU A 512 -2.93 24.19 0.59
CA LEU A 512 -1.59 24.26 1.17
C LEU A 512 -1.65 24.26 2.70
N ARG A 513 -0.60 23.76 3.34
CA ARG A 513 -0.48 23.66 4.81
C ARG A 513 0.90 24.11 5.24
N LEU A 514 0.97 25.05 6.16
CA LEU A 514 2.22 25.49 6.80
C LEU A 514 2.22 25.00 8.24
N ASN A 515 3.24 24.25 8.63
CA ASN A 515 3.38 23.74 10.00
C ASN A 515 4.22 24.67 10.90
N VAL A 516 4.15 24.44 12.21
CA VAL A 516 4.91 25.21 13.23
C VAL A 516 6.44 25.13 13.08
N LYS A 517 6.95 24.15 12.32
CA LYS A 517 8.39 23.95 12.05
C LYS A 517 8.81 24.49 10.68
N GLY A 518 7.95 25.26 10.01
CA GLY A 518 8.25 25.94 8.76
C GLY A 518 8.19 25.07 7.50
N GLN A 519 7.62 23.87 7.56
CA GLN A 519 7.37 23.07 6.36
C GLN A 519 6.07 23.53 5.68
N LEU A 520 6.15 23.83 4.38
CA LEU A 520 5.01 24.14 3.53
C LEU A 520 4.69 22.92 2.66
N ALA A 521 3.46 22.42 2.73
CA ALA A 521 3.08 21.12 2.17
C ALA A 521 1.76 21.15 1.37
N VAL A 522 1.63 20.18 0.46
CA VAL A 522 0.47 19.91 -0.41
C VAL A 522 0.29 18.40 -0.56
N GLY A 523 -0.84 17.85 -0.14
CA GLY A 523 -1.02 16.39 -0.12
C GLY A 523 0.12 15.71 0.65
N GLU A 524 0.77 14.70 0.08
CA GLU A 524 1.96 14.03 0.66
C GLU A 524 3.31 14.69 0.28
N ARG A 525 3.27 15.85 -0.38
CA ARG A 525 4.44 16.53 -0.94
C ARG A 525 4.71 17.85 -0.23
N CYS A 526 5.92 18.36 -0.44
CA CYS A 526 6.39 19.61 0.16
C CYS A 526 6.68 20.62 -0.94
N LEU A 527 6.62 21.90 -0.58
CA LEU A 527 7.00 23.01 -1.43
C LEU A 527 8.39 23.49 -1.01
N GLU A 528 9.35 23.34 -1.91
CA GLU A 528 10.75 23.68 -1.67
C GLU A 528 11.23 24.75 -2.65
N LEU A 529 12.22 25.53 -2.23
CA LEU A 529 12.89 26.49 -3.09
C LEU A 529 13.93 25.76 -3.95
N ILE A 530 13.77 25.78 -5.27
CA ILE A 530 14.74 25.24 -6.23
C ILE A 530 15.15 26.37 -7.19
N GLY A 531 16.36 26.88 -7.01
CA GLY A 531 16.81 28.11 -7.66
C GLY A 531 16.09 29.32 -7.03
N ASN A 532 15.35 30.09 -7.84
CA ASN A 532 14.52 31.20 -7.35
C ASN A 532 13.00 30.91 -7.40
N LYS A 533 12.61 29.67 -7.70
CA LYS A 533 11.21 29.26 -7.85
C LYS A 533 10.82 28.25 -6.79
N ILE A 534 9.57 28.31 -6.36
CA ILE A 534 8.94 27.29 -5.52
C ILE A 534 8.55 26.11 -6.41
N LYS A 535 8.88 24.89 -6.01
CA LYS A 535 8.51 23.67 -6.71
C LYS A 535 7.95 22.63 -5.76
N VAL A 536 7.11 21.75 -6.29
CA VAL A 536 6.71 20.54 -5.59
C VAL A 536 7.92 19.61 -5.49
N ALA A 537 8.15 19.06 -4.31
CA ALA A 537 9.24 18.16 -4.00
C ALA A 537 8.77 17.00 -3.10
N VAL A 538 9.59 15.96 -3.02
CA VAL A 538 9.43 14.91 -1.99
C VAL A 538 9.80 15.54 -0.65
N CYS A 539 8.93 15.40 0.35
CA CYS A 539 9.22 15.88 1.69
C CYS A 539 10.45 15.18 2.28
N GLN A 540 11.26 15.94 3.02
CA GLN A 540 12.24 15.35 3.92
C GLN A 540 11.52 14.58 5.04
N VAL A 541 12.19 13.57 5.60
CA VAL A 541 11.64 12.79 6.72
C VAL A 541 11.42 13.69 7.92
N ASP A 542 12.40 14.55 8.27
CA ASP A 542 12.21 15.57 9.29
C ASP A 542 11.20 16.61 8.80
N PRO A 543 10.06 16.83 9.49
CA PRO A 543 8.99 17.72 9.03
C PRO A 543 9.30 19.19 9.32
N THR A 544 10.56 19.59 9.12
CA THR A 544 11.05 20.96 9.21
C THR A 544 11.11 21.60 7.81
N GLY A 545 11.11 22.92 7.77
CA GLY A 545 11.31 23.65 6.54
C GLY A 545 11.71 25.09 6.80
N HIS A 546 11.91 25.84 5.73
CA HIS A 546 12.41 27.21 5.79
C HIS A 546 11.34 28.25 5.49
N TRP A 547 10.06 27.93 5.67
CA TRP A 547 8.96 28.86 5.43
C TRP A 547 8.42 29.47 6.72
N SER A 548 8.04 30.73 6.66
CA SER A 548 7.27 31.39 7.72
C SER A 548 6.18 32.27 7.13
N HIS A 549 5.10 32.47 7.87
CA HIS A 549 4.01 33.36 7.50
C HIS A 549 3.71 34.32 8.65
N ASP A 550 3.87 35.62 8.38
CA ASP A 550 3.43 36.67 9.29
C ASP A 550 2.00 37.07 8.92
N LYS A 551 1.04 36.70 9.78
CA LYS A 551 -0.39 36.97 9.56
C LYS A 551 -0.72 38.45 9.57
N GLU A 552 0.04 39.30 10.26
CA GLU A 552 -0.23 40.73 10.36
C GLU A 552 0.22 41.47 9.10
N SER A 553 1.43 41.18 8.62
CA SER A 553 1.95 41.81 7.39
C SER A 553 1.48 41.10 6.11
N GLY A 554 1.05 39.85 6.22
CA GLY A 554 0.71 38.98 5.09
C GLY A 554 1.92 38.41 4.36
N ILE A 555 3.12 38.56 4.90
CA ILE A 555 4.35 38.15 4.23
C ILE A 555 4.59 36.65 4.42
N ILE A 556 4.93 35.96 3.33
CA ILE A 556 5.51 34.61 3.36
C ILE A 556 7.00 34.72 3.05
N GLU A 557 7.84 34.33 4.01
CA GLU A 557 9.29 34.43 3.95
C GLU A 557 9.94 33.04 3.87
N HIS A 558 11.00 32.94 3.06
CA HIS A 558 11.96 31.84 3.12
C HIS A 558 13.10 32.21 4.08
N THR A 559 13.03 31.70 5.31
CA THR A 559 13.86 32.11 6.47
C THR A 559 15.35 31.91 6.25
N GLN A 560 15.77 30.88 5.51
CA GLN A 560 17.17 30.65 5.20
C GLN A 560 17.75 31.68 4.21
N MET A 561 16.92 32.21 3.32
CA MET A 561 17.34 33.16 2.28
C MET A 561 17.14 34.61 2.72
N GLY A 562 16.31 34.86 3.76
CA GLY A 562 15.91 36.21 4.17
C GLY A 562 15.14 36.96 3.08
N GLN A 563 14.38 36.22 2.26
CA GLN A 563 13.66 36.72 1.10
C GLN A 563 12.20 36.26 1.13
N CYS A 564 11.34 37.03 0.47
CA CYS A 564 9.90 36.87 0.53
C CYS A 564 9.33 36.45 -0.82
N ILE A 565 8.19 35.76 -0.79
CA ILE A 565 7.51 35.39 -2.02
C ILE A 565 6.65 36.56 -2.50
N GLY A 566 6.84 36.95 -3.75
CA GLY A 566 6.04 37.95 -4.43
C GLY A 566 5.49 37.44 -5.76
N LYS A 567 4.50 38.16 -6.30
CA LYS A 567 4.12 37.99 -7.71
C LYS A 567 5.33 38.28 -8.59
N GLY A 568 5.70 37.32 -9.42
CA GLY A 568 6.87 37.41 -10.28
C GLY A 568 6.71 38.37 -11.46
N SER A 569 7.79 38.58 -12.19
CA SER A 569 7.79 39.44 -13.39
C SER A 569 7.00 38.84 -14.55
N GLU A 570 6.98 37.51 -14.65
CA GLU A 570 6.16 36.77 -15.60
C GLU A 570 4.72 36.62 -15.11
N ALA A 571 3.76 36.67 -16.04
CA ALA A 571 2.35 36.49 -15.71
C ALA A 571 2.12 35.16 -14.97
N TYR A 572 1.37 35.23 -13.87
CA TYR A 572 1.02 34.08 -13.03
C TYR A 572 2.21 33.32 -12.40
N SER A 573 3.37 33.96 -12.28
CA SER A 573 4.55 33.38 -11.62
C SER A 573 4.69 33.83 -10.16
N LEU A 574 5.37 33.01 -9.36
CA LEU A 574 5.82 33.32 -8.01
C LEU A 574 7.34 33.37 -8.00
N ASP A 575 7.90 34.44 -7.44
CA ASP A 575 9.34 34.67 -7.36
C ASP A 575 9.78 34.95 -5.93
N LEU A 576 10.99 34.49 -5.60
CA LEU A 576 11.69 34.91 -4.40
C LEU A 576 12.32 36.30 -4.63
N VAL A 577 11.88 37.28 -3.83
CA VAL A 577 12.25 38.69 -3.95
C VAL A 577 12.68 39.28 -2.60
N ARG A 578 13.28 40.47 -2.61
CA ARG A 578 13.58 41.19 -1.36
C ARG A 578 12.28 41.53 -0.62
N CYS A 579 12.23 41.21 0.67
CA CYS A 579 11.08 41.46 1.52
C CYS A 579 10.74 42.95 1.60
N ASP A 580 9.50 43.29 1.26
CA ASP A 580 8.92 44.63 1.43
C ASP A 580 7.49 44.49 1.99
N ARG A 581 7.30 44.90 3.25
CA ARG A 581 6.00 44.85 3.96
C ARG A 581 4.95 45.80 3.38
N HIS A 582 5.37 46.77 2.57
CA HIS A 582 4.47 47.72 1.92
C HIS A 582 4.06 47.27 0.51
N ASP A 583 4.80 46.34 -0.11
CA ASP A 583 4.48 45.84 -1.45
C ASP A 583 3.28 44.88 -1.40
N LYS A 584 2.17 45.31 -2.02
CA LYS A 584 0.95 44.51 -2.14
C LYS A 584 1.14 43.21 -2.92
N LYS A 585 2.18 43.11 -3.76
CA LYS A 585 2.51 41.89 -4.53
C LYS A 585 3.15 40.80 -3.68
N GLN A 586 3.57 41.11 -2.45
CA GLN A 586 4.16 40.15 -1.50
C GLN A 586 3.19 39.74 -0.39
N LYS A 587 1.95 40.25 -0.42
CA LYS A 587 0.94 40.02 0.61
C LYS A 587 0.03 38.86 0.26
N TRP A 588 0.00 37.88 1.16
CA TRP A 588 -0.69 36.62 1.04
C TRP A 588 -1.53 36.32 2.29
N THR A 589 -2.70 35.74 2.09
CA THR A 589 -3.60 35.32 3.18
C THR A 589 -3.96 33.86 3.01
N PHE A 590 -3.79 33.07 4.07
CA PHE A 590 -4.34 31.73 4.14
C PHE A 590 -5.84 31.82 4.44
N VAL A 591 -6.66 31.19 3.59
CA VAL A 591 -8.11 31.10 3.78
C VAL A 591 -8.48 29.62 3.88
N GLU A 592 -8.98 29.21 5.06
CA GLU A 592 -9.44 27.83 5.28
C GLU A 592 -10.56 27.47 4.31
N ILE A 593 -10.50 26.24 3.78
CA ILE A 593 -11.51 25.70 2.86
C ILE A 593 -12.20 24.54 3.55
N ARG A 594 -13.52 24.62 3.69
CA ARG A 594 -14.37 23.51 4.14
C ARG A 594 -15.58 23.42 3.22
N SER A 595 -15.38 22.83 2.04
CA SER A 595 -16.38 22.77 0.97
C SER A 595 -17.71 22.11 1.34
N TRP A 596 -17.76 21.39 2.47
CA TRP A 596 -18.94 20.69 2.97
C TRP A 596 -19.77 21.51 3.97
N LYS A 597 -19.18 22.56 4.56
CA LYS A 597 -19.90 23.57 5.36
C LYS A 597 -20.54 24.56 4.40
#